data_AF-A0A952B803-F1
#
_entry.id   AF-A0A952B803-F1
#
_cell.length_a   1.000
_cell.length_b   1.000
_cell.length_c   1.000
_cell.angle_alpha   90.00
_cell.angle_beta   90.00
_cell.angle_gamma   90.00
#
_symmetry.space_group_name_H-M   'P 1'
#
loop_
_entity.id
_entity.type
_entity.pdbx_description
1 polymer ?
#
loop_
_entity_poly.entity_id
_entity_poly.type
_entity_poly.pdbx_seq_one_letter_code
_entity_poly.pdbx_strand_id
1 'polypeptide(L)'
;MLYKGAIDSGTYAQLSKEIGFDGIISRGVYDSAKQLLDAGDYITLWRRGKLSESDLTKRLKMLHLDDKTITEAQKVSEYFPPAPDLIRFAVREVYTPATVEKFGQKEDLPKQFLEEAKKIGIQEDQATNYWASHWELPSPLQGFEMLHRDVIDEETLTMLLKALDVMPFWRDKLVQIAYKPFTRVDVRRMHAMGELDDDATYTAYKDLGFDDEKAESMLSFTKAYNADTSTGLSRANVSKAYKLDLITDVELKTYLEGFGYEPDVVDFWVSMIEYEKTIAAIQAEKGELFEQYKVGAITKETLRQELGYRDLPSSYIDSAIREVESKPSLKLKMPSRTDLEAWLKRNIIDEGYYAGQMRELGYRQFDVENYLTEIALEVDTAVRKYMPIKTYQRWFTAGVLFENDFRRIAGDMKISESDIERLLTEAMPE
;
A
#
# COMPACT_ATOMS: atom_id res chain seq x y z
N MET A 1 17.59 -59.64 39.60
CA MET A 1 18.02 -60.57 38.53
C MET A 1 16.89 -60.82 37.53
N LEU A 2 15.69 -61.20 37.99
CA LEU A 2 14.54 -61.49 37.11
C LEU A 2 14.11 -60.32 36.20
N TYR A 3 13.88 -59.10 36.73
CA TYR A 3 13.52 -57.93 35.90
C TYR A 3 14.56 -57.54 34.84
N LYS A 4 15.84 -57.81 35.14
CA LYS A 4 16.95 -57.52 34.21
C LYS A 4 17.16 -58.66 33.21
N GLY A 5 16.31 -59.70 33.21
CA GLY A 5 16.43 -60.88 32.36
C GLY A 5 17.63 -61.78 32.69
N ALA A 6 18.30 -61.58 33.83
CA ALA A 6 19.50 -62.33 34.19
C ALA A 6 19.21 -63.76 34.68
N ILE A 7 17.98 -64.03 35.12
CA ILE A 7 17.46 -65.36 35.48
C ILE A 7 16.00 -65.45 35.04
N ASP A 8 15.52 -66.65 34.75
CA ASP A 8 14.10 -66.90 34.45
C ASP A 8 13.24 -67.06 35.72
N SER A 9 11.91 -67.13 35.53
CA SER A 9 10.94 -67.23 36.63
C SER A 9 11.04 -68.52 37.46
N GLY A 10 11.45 -69.63 36.84
CA GLY A 10 11.67 -70.91 37.53
C GLY A 10 12.93 -70.87 38.38
N THR A 11 14.01 -70.34 37.81
CA THR A 11 15.28 -70.11 38.53
C THR A 11 15.09 -69.15 39.71
N TYR A 12 14.31 -68.07 39.54
CA TYR A 12 13.97 -67.17 40.64
C TYR A 12 13.18 -67.85 41.77
N ALA A 13 12.20 -68.68 41.43
CA ALA A 13 11.39 -69.40 42.40
C ALA A 13 12.23 -70.44 43.18
N GLN A 14 13.13 -71.14 42.49
CA GLN A 14 14.05 -72.09 43.13
C GLN A 14 14.99 -71.38 44.10
N LEU A 15 15.70 -70.33 43.65
CA LEU A 15 16.62 -69.57 44.51
C LEU A 15 15.90 -68.94 45.71
N SER A 16 14.68 -68.42 45.51
CA SER A 16 13.86 -67.87 46.60
C SER A 16 13.50 -68.91 47.65
N LYS A 17 13.23 -70.15 47.22
CA LYS A 17 12.94 -71.27 48.13
C LYS A 17 14.18 -71.71 48.91
N GLU A 18 15.34 -71.75 48.26
CA GLU A 18 16.61 -72.11 48.89
C GLU A 18 17.02 -71.14 50.01
N ILE A 19 16.69 -69.85 49.87
CA ILE A 19 16.92 -68.82 50.90
C ILE A 19 15.76 -68.70 51.93
N GLY A 20 14.75 -69.58 51.86
CA GLY A 20 13.71 -69.70 52.88
C GLY A 20 12.41 -68.91 52.61
N PHE A 21 12.22 -68.32 51.44
CA PHE A 21 10.94 -67.71 51.07
C PHE A 21 10.00 -68.71 50.40
N ASP A 22 8.75 -68.77 50.85
CA ASP A 22 7.70 -69.48 50.12
C ASP A 22 7.30 -68.73 48.83
N GLY A 23 6.45 -69.35 48.01
CA GLY A 23 6.02 -68.77 46.73
C GLY A 23 5.22 -67.46 46.86
N ILE A 24 4.55 -67.23 48.00
CA ILE A 24 3.78 -66.01 48.26
C ILE A 24 4.74 -64.88 48.61
N ILE A 25 5.67 -65.12 49.55
CA ILE A 25 6.65 -64.13 49.98
C ILE A 25 7.61 -63.81 48.82
N SER A 26 8.06 -64.81 48.07
CA SER A 26 8.89 -64.63 46.87
C SER A 26 8.20 -63.71 45.85
N ARG A 27 6.90 -63.93 45.57
CA ARG A 27 6.14 -63.04 44.68
C ARG A 27 6.01 -61.64 45.25
N GLY A 28 5.76 -61.50 46.56
CA GLY A 28 5.70 -60.21 47.23
C GLY A 28 7.01 -59.42 47.13
N VAL A 29 8.16 -60.08 47.34
CA VAL A 29 9.50 -59.48 47.19
C VAL A 29 9.75 -59.06 45.74
N TYR A 30 9.33 -59.86 44.77
CA TYR A 30 9.42 -59.50 43.35
C TYR A 30 8.53 -58.31 42.99
N ASP A 31 7.28 -58.28 43.47
CA ASP A 31 6.35 -57.19 43.22
C ASP A 31 6.80 -55.89 43.91
N SER A 32 7.38 -55.97 45.11
CA SER A 32 7.95 -54.81 45.82
C SER A 32 9.19 -54.24 45.14
N ALA A 33 9.87 -55.03 44.30
CA ALA A 33 11.03 -54.57 43.53
C ALA A 33 10.63 -53.83 42.24
N LYS A 34 9.32 -53.70 41.93
CA LYS A 34 8.84 -52.87 40.81
C LYS A 34 9.13 -51.40 41.09
N GLN A 35 9.79 -50.74 40.15
CA GLN A 35 9.91 -49.30 40.18
C GLN A 35 8.56 -48.67 39.82
N LEU A 36 8.02 -47.86 40.73
CA LEU A 36 6.85 -47.02 40.47
C LEU A 36 7.31 -45.72 39.81
N LEU A 37 6.39 -45.07 39.10
CA LEU A 37 6.60 -43.70 38.65
C LEU A 37 6.58 -42.77 39.87
N ASP A 38 7.15 -41.58 39.74
CA ASP A 38 7.01 -40.58 40.78
C ASP A 38 5.59 -39.96 40.79
N ALA A 39 5.31 -39.14 41.80
CA ALA A 39 4.00 -38.51 41.95
C ALA A 39 3.66 -37.58 40.77
N GLY A 40 4.65 -36.85 40.24
CA GLY A 40 4.46 -35.90 39.14
C GLY A 40 4.09 -36.59 37.83
N ASP A 41 4.72 -37.72 37.53
CA ASP A 41 4.41 -38.55 36.37
C ASP A 41 2.99 -39.13 36.44
N TYR A 42 2.58 -39.66 37.60
CA TYR A 42 1.21 -40.14 37.79
C TYR A 42 0.18 -39.02 37.63
N ILE A 43 0.45 -37.83 38.21
CA ILE A 43 -0.42 -36.66 38.07
C ILE A 43 -0.49 -36.21 36.59
N THR A 44 0.62 -36.25 35.87
CA THR A 44 0.66 -35.90 34.44
C THR A 44 -0.16 -36.88 33.59
N LEU A 45 -0.08 -38.19 33.88
CA LEU A 45 -0.92 -39.19 33.22
C LEU A 45 -2.41 -38.95 33.48
N TRP A 46 -2.77 -38.60 34.71
CA TRP A 46 -4.15 -38.24 35.07
C TRP A 46 -4.62 -36.99 34.33
N ARG A 47 -3.83 -35.90 34.31
CA ARG A 47 -4.16 -34.68 33.56
C ARG A 47 -4.33 -34.91 32.07
N ARG A 48 -3.57 -35.87 31.50
CA ARG A 48 -3.66 -36.29 30.09
C ARG A 48 -4.78 -37.29 29.80
N GLY A 49 -5.62 -37.62 30.78
CA GLY A 49 -6.74 -38.55 30.64
C GLY A 49 -6.31 -40.02 30.45
N LYS A 50 -5.06 -40.37 30.81
CA LYS A 50 -4.54 -41.74 30.74
C LYS A 50 -4.71 -42.50 32.07
N LEU A 51 -5.19 -41.83 33.11
CA LEU A 51 -5.44 -42.38 34.43
C LEU A 51 -6.73 -41.77 35.00
N SER A 52 -7.59 -42.58 35.61
CA SER A 52 -8.75 -42.08 36.34
C SER A 52 -8.33 -41.46 37.68
N GLU A 53 -9.16 -40.62 38.29
CA GLU A 53 -8.87 -40.02 39.60
C GLU A 53 -8.77 -41.06 40.74
N SER A 54 -9.64 -42.07 40.71
CA SER A 54 -9.56 -43.23 41.62
C SER A 54 -8.23 -43.97 41.45
N ASP A 55 -7.78 -44.19 40.20
CA ASP A 55 -6.53 -44.90 39.96
C ASP A 55 -5.31 -44.04 40.29
N LEU A 56 -5.37 -42.72 40.06
CA LEU A 56 -4.36 -41.77 40.55
C LEU A 56 -4.17 -41.92 42.06
N THR A 57 -5.26 -41.83 42.82
CA THR A 57 -5.23 -41.95 44.29
C THR A 57 -4.61 -43.27 44.72
N LYS A 58 -4.99 -44.39 44.09
CA LYS A 58 -4.39 -45.71 44.38
C LYS A 58 -2.89 -45.73 44.09
N ARG A 59 -2.44 -45.19 42.95
CA ARG A 59 -1.02 -45.15 42.56
C ARG A 59 -0.20 -44.28 43.52
N LEU A 60 -0.72 -43.13 43.92
CA LEU A 60 -0.03 -42.25 44.87
C LEU A 60 0.01 -42.82 46.28
N LYS A 61 -1.01 -43.58 46.72
CA LYS A 61 -0.95 -44.35 47.99
C LYS A 61 0.13 -45.43 47.98
N MET A 62 0.43 -46.02 46.81
CA MET A 62 1.56 -46.96 46.68
C MET A 62 2.92 -46.28 46.85
N LEU A 63 2.99 -44.94 46.73
CA LEU A 63 4.17 -44.14 47.07
C LEU A 63 4.20 -43.71 48.55
N HIS A 64 3.32 -44.28 49.37
CA HIS A 64 3.19 -43.97 50.80
C HIS A 64 2.75 -42.52 51.09
N LEU A 65 2.06 -41.88 50.14
CA LEU A 65 1.45 -40.56 50.35
C LEU A 65 0.07 -40.73 51.00
N ASP A 66 -0.21 -39.95 52.04
CA ASP A 66 -1.54 -39.85 52.63
C ASP A 66 -2.47 -38.94 51.80
N ASP A 67 -3.77 -38.93 52.10
CA ASP A 67 -4.77 -38.18 51.32
C ASP A 67 -4.47 -36.67 51.29
N LYS A 68 -3.91 -36.13 52.38
CA LYS A 68 -3.51 -34.73 52.47
C LYS A 68 -2.34 -34.44 51.53
N THR A 69 -1.30 -35.26 51.58
CA THR A 69 -0.10 -35.13 50.76
C THR A 69 -0.40 -35.34 49.28
N ILE A 70 -1.35 -36.22 48.94
CA ILE A 70 -1.85 -36.39 47.56
C ILE A 70 -2.45 -35.07 47.05
N THR A 71 -3.29 -34.43 47.86
CA THR A 71 -3.91 -33.14 47.51
C THR A 71 -2.84 -32.05 47.34
N GLU A 72 -1.85 -32.00 48.24
CA GLU A 72 -0.70 -31.07 48.14
C GLU A 72 0.15 -31.34 46.89
N ALA A 73 0.39 -32.61 46.55
CA ALA A 73 1.13 -33.00 45.34
C ALA A 73 0.39 -32.60 44.06
N GLN A 74 -0.93 -32.77 44.02
CA GLN A 74 -1.76 -32.26 42.92
C GLN A 74 -1.64 -30.74 42.81
N LYS A 75 -1.73 -30.03 43.94
CA LYS A 75 -1.68 -28.55 43.95
C LYS A 75 -0.32 -28.00 43.53
N VAL A 76 0.79 -28.53 44.07
CA VAL A 76 2.14 -28.05 43.74
C VAL A 76 2.52 -28.32 42.28
N SER A 77 1.92 -29.34 41.67
CA SER A 77 2.14 -29.63 40.26
C SER A 77 1.38 -28.70 39.32
N GLU A 78 0.44 -27.89 39.80
CA GLU A 78 -0.25 -26.89 38.98
C GLU A 78 0.76 -25.85 38.50
N TYR A 79 0.68 -25.51 37.21
CA TYR A 79 1.53 -24.49 36.64
C TYR A 79 1.13 -23.11 37.16
N PHE A 80 2.13 -22.33 37.58
CA PHE A 80 1.97 -20.93 37.93
C PHE A 80 2.84 -20.07 37.01
N PRO A 81 2.30 -19.00 36.39
CA PRO A 81 3.06 -18.14 35.50
C PRO A 81 4.30 -17.55 36.18
N PRO A 82 5.47 -17.55 35.52
CA PRO A 82 6.65 -16.87 36.01
C PRO A 82 6.46 -15.35 36.00
N ALA A 83 7.31 -14.63 36.74
CA ALA A 83 7.22 -13.18 36.88
C ALA A 83 7.12 -12.39 35.55
N PRO A 84 7.86 -12.73 34.46
CA PRO A 84 7.72 -12.04 33.17
C PRO A 84 6.31 -12.13 32.58
N ASP A 85 5.64 -13.27 32.71
CA ASP A 85 4.28 -13.46 32.21
C ASP A 85 3.27 -12.69 33.07
N LEU A 86 3.46 -12.67 34.39
CA LEU A 86 2.64 -11.84 35.28
C LEU A 86 2.77 -10.34 34.96
N ILE A 87 3.98 -9.88 34.63
CA ILE A 87 4.22 -8.50 34.16
C ILE A 87 3.49 -8.27 32.84
N ARG A 88 3.59 -9.20 31.88
CA ARG A 88 2.87 -9.11 30.61
C ARG A 88 1.35 -9.02 30.82
N PHE A 89 0.79 -9.81 31.73
CA PHE A 89 -0.65 -9.77 32.04
C PHE A 89 -1.05 -8.41 32.62
N ALA A 90 -0.22 -7.84 33.50
CA ALA A 90 -0.45 -6.53 34.08
C ALA A 90 -0.38 -5.42 33.01
N VAL A 91 0.67 -5.41 32.18
CA VAL A 91 0.86 -4.41 31.12
C VAL A 91 -0.24 -4.50 30.05
N ARG A 92 -0.69 -5.71 29.71
CA ARG A 92 -1.81 -5.94 28.79
C ARG A 92 -3.18 -5.77 29.42
N GLU A 93 -3.27 -5.21 30.64
CA GLU A 93 -4.52 -4.89 31.31
C GLU A 93 -5.46 -6.08 31.51
N VAL A 94 -4.93 -7.31 31.56
CA VAL A 94 -5.71 -8.54 31.74
C VAL A 94 -6.44 -8.57 33.09
N TYR A 95 -5.88 -7.86 34.09
CA TYR A 95 -6.46 -7.73 35.42
C TYR A 95 -7.47 -6.57 35.56
N THR A 96 -7.75 -5.84 34.48
CA THR A 96 -8.68 -4.70 34.47
C THR A 96 -9.95 -5.09 33.72
N PRO A 97 -11.05 -5.48 34.41
CA PRO A 97 -12.24 -6.03 33.74
C PRO A 97 -12.84 -5.13 32.66
N ALA A 98 -12.89 -3.82 32.91
CA ALA A 98 -13.39 -2.85 31.94
C ALA A 98 -12.55 -2.81 30.65
N THR A 99 -11.23 -2.97 30.76
CA THR A 99 -10.32 -3.02 29.60
C THR A 99 -10.45 -4.34 28.83
N VAL A 100 -10.54 -5.45 29.57
CA VAL A 100 -10.75 -6.79 29.00
C VAL A 100 -12.04 -6.83 28.16
N GLU A 101 -13.11 -6.25 28.69
CA GLU A 101 -14.42 -6.14 28.01
C GLU A 101 -14.35 -5.18 26.82
N LYS A 102 -13.81 -3.97 27.00
CA LYS A 102 -13.69 -2.97 25.92
C LYS A 102 -12.88 -3.48 24.72
N PHE A 103 -11.83 -4.26 24.95
CA PHE A 103 -10.95 -4.76 23.90
C PHE A 103 -11.23 -6.20 23.46
N GLY A 104 -12.27 -6.85 24.00
CA GLY A 104 -12.60 -8.23 23.63
C GLY A 104 -11.45 -9.21 23.87
N GLN A 105 -10.60 -8.99 24.89
CA GLN A 105 -9.34 -9.73 25.01
C GLN A 105 -9.54 -11.25 25.17
N LYS A 106 -10.70 -11.68 25.66
CA LYS A 106 -11.08 -13.09 25.83
C LYS A 106 -11.84 -13.67 24.64
N GLU A 107 -12.09 -12.88 23.60
CA GLU A 107 -12.76 -13.35 22.39
C GLU A 107 -11.96 -14.43 21.68
N ASP A 108 -12.67 -15.27 20.92
CA ASP A 108 -12.13 -16.39 20.17
C ASP A 108 -11.35 -17.44 20.97
N LEU A 109 -11.45 -17.44 22.31
CA LEU A 109 -10.82 -18.43 23.18
C LEU A 109 -11.31 -19.86 22.85
N PRO A 110 -10.46 -20.73 22.28
CA PRO A 110 -10.90 -22.06 21.88
C PRO A 110 -11.03 -22.96 23.10
N LYS A 111 -12.14 -23.71 23.22
CA LYS A 111 -12.29 -24.73 24.26
C LYS A 111 -11.13 -25.75 24.25
N GLN A 112 -10.65 -26.10 23.06
CA GLN A 112 -9.53 -27.02 22.91
C GLN A 112 -8.23 -26.46 23.52
N PHE A 113 -8.00 -25.14 23.48
CA PHE A 113 -6.83 -24.56 24.15
C PHE A 113 -6.89 -24.77 25.67
N LEU A 114 -8.05 -24.59 26.29
CA LEU A 114 -8.25 -24.86 27.72
C LEU A 114 -8.03 -26.34 28.06
N GLU A 115 -8.53 -27.25 27.21
CA GLU A 115 -8.34 -28.69 27.37
C GLU A 115 -6.86 -29.10 27.28
N GLU A 116 -6.11 -28.59 26.30
CA GLU A 116 -4.68 -28.86 26.16
C GLU A 116 -3.84 -28.21 27.29
N ALA A 117 -4.18 -26.98 27.70
CA ALA A 117 -3.53 -26.27 28.80
C ALA A 117 -3.62 -27.06 30.11
N LYS A 118 -4.79 -27.65 30.40
CA LYS A 118 -5.00 -28.52 31.57
C LYS A 118 -4.06 -29.74 31.57
N LYS A 119 -3.74 -30.31 30.40
CA LYS A 119 -2.86 -31.51 30.29
C LYS A 119 -1.42 -31.25 30.73
N ILE A 120 -0.98 -29.99 30.67
CA ILE A 120 0.35 -29.56 31.14
C ILE A 120 0.29 -28.86 32.51
N GLY A 121 -0.88 -28.82 33.15
CA GLY A 121 -1.06 -28.30 34.51
C GLY A 121 -1.45 -26.82 34.59
N ILE A 122 -1.62 -26.12 33.47
CA ILE A 122 -2.10 -24.73 33.46
C ILE A 122 -3.59 -24.73 33.84
N GLN A 123 -3.92 -23.96 34.88
CA GLN A 123 -5.30 -23.77 35.33
C GLN A 123 -6.08 -22.89 34.35
N GLU A 124 -7.40 -23.05 34.30
CA GLU A 124 -8.27 -22.37 33.31
C GLU A 124 -8.18 -20.84 33.38
N ASP A 125 -8.08 -20.28 34.58
CA ASP A 125 -7.87 -18.85 34.82
C ASP A 125 -6.54 -18.37 34.22
N GLN A 126 -5.46 -19.11 34.42
CA GLN A 126 -4.14 -18.78 33.89
C GLN A 126 -4.09 -18.95 32.37
N ALA A 127 -4.69 -20.01 31.83
CA ALA A 127 -4.83 -20.20 30.39
C ALA A 127 -5.59 -19.02 29.76
N THR A 128 -6.69 -18.60 30.39
CA THR A 128 -7.47 -17.44 29.94
C THR A 128 -6.65 -16.14 29.98
N ASN A 129 -5.77 -15.95 30.97
CA ASN A 129 -4.88 -14.78 31.03
C ASN A 129 -3.81 -14.81 29.93
N TYR A 130 -3.23 -15.97 29.64
CA TYR A 130 -2.32 -16.13 28.51
C TYR A 130 -3.01 -15.77 27.21
N TRP A 131 -4.23 -16.25 27.00
CA TRP A 131 -5.03 -15.85 25.85
C TRP A 131 -5.30 -14.34 25.87
N ALA A 132 -5.80 -13.76 26.95
CA ALA A 132 -6.07 -12.32 26.99
C ALA A 132 -4.85 -11.43 26.66
N SER A 133 -3.63 -11.89 26.93
CA SER A 133 -2.40 -11.16 26.64
C SER A 133 -1.72 -11.49 25.29
N HIS A 134 -2.27 -12.41 24.50
CA HIS A 134 -1.59 -12.97 23.32
C HIS A 134 -1.59 -12.04 22.09
N TRP A 135 -2.57 -11.15 22.00
CA TRP A 135 -2.85 -10.32 20.82
C TRP A 135 -1.69 -9.43 20.37
N GLU A 136 -1.55 -9.28 19.06
CA GLU A 136 -0.76 -8.21 18.45
C GLU A 136 -1.59 -6.94 18.41
N LEU A 137 -1.09 -5.86 19.03
CA LEU A 137 -1.80 -4.59 19.10
C LEU A 137 -1.38 -3.68 17.94
N PRO A 138 -2.25 -2.73 17.52
CA PRO A 138 -1.86 -1.69 16.58
C PRO A 138 -0.61 -0.95 17.06
N SER A 139 0.28 -0.62 16.14
CA SER A 139 1.47 0.20 16.42
C SER A 139 1.08 1.63 16.81
N PRO A 140 1.98 2.41 17.44
CA PRO A 140 1.73 3.82 17.74
C PRO A 140 1.35 4.65 16.51
N LEU A 141 1.97 4.38 15.35
CA LEU A 141 1.64 5.06 14.09
C LEU A 141 0.22 4.76 13.61
N GLN A 142 -0.22 3.50 13.71
CA GLN A 142 -1.62 3.13 13.43
C GLN A 142 -2.56 3.79 14.45
N GLY A 143 -2.15 3.88 15.72
CA GLY A 143 -2.86 4.64 16.76
C GLY A 143 -3.07 6.11 16.37
N PHE A 144 -2.02 6.77 15.89
CA PHE A 144 -2.11 8.16 15.43
C PHE A 144 -3.01 8.30 14.20
N GLU A 145 -2.92 7.38 13.23
CA GLU A 145 -3.83 7.39 12.08
C GLU A 145 -5.29 7.22 12.48
N MET A 146 -5.58 6.35 13.45
CA MET A 146 -6.94 6.19 13.99
C MET A 146 -7.41 7.46 14.70
N LEU A 147 -6.54 8.12 15.48
CA LEU A 147 -6.83 9.39 16.12
C LEU A 147 -7.15 10.49 15.09
N HIS A 148 -6.29 10.67 14.08
CA HIS A 148 -6.49 11.72 13.06
C HIS A 148 -7.70 11.51 12.15
N ARG A 149 -8.24 10.30 12.11
CA ARG A 149 -9.45 9.95 11.36
C ARG A 149 -10.70 9.96 12.25
N ASP A 150 -10.58 10.43 13.49
CA ASP A 150 -11.65 10.44 14.50
C ASP A 150 -12.26 9.04 14.74
N VAL A 151 -11.47 7.97 14.52
CA VAL A 151 -11.89 6.58 14.77
C VAL A 151 -11.76 6.25 16.26
N ILE A 152 -10.80 6.86 16.93
CA ILE A 152 -10.59 6.77 18.39
C ILE A 152 -10.32 8.16 18.96
N ASP A 153 -10.56 8.31 20.26
CA ASP A 153 -10.18 9.49 21.03
C ASP A 153 -8.78 9.37 21.66
N GLU A 154 -8.29 10.47 22.23
CA GLU A 154 -6.99 10.56 22.88
C GLU A 154 -6.89 9.61 24.11
N GLU A 155 -8.00 9.41 24.83
CA GLU A 155 -8.07 8.48 25.96
C GLU A 155 -7.81 7.04 25.48
N THR A 156 -8.44 6.64 24.38
CA THR A 156 -8.25 5.32 23.77
C THR A 156 -6.86 5.16 23.17
N LEU A 157 -6.28 6.20 22.56
CA LEU A 157 -4.87 6.17 22.16
C LEU A 157 -3.94 5.98 23.37
N THR A 158 -4.21 6.66 24.48
CA THR A 158 -3.41 6.54 25.71
C THR A 158 -3.50 5.14 26.31
N MET A 159 -4.68 4.50 26.27
CA MET A 159 -4.85 3.10 26.64
C MET A 159 -4.04 2.16 25.74
N LEU A 160 -4.04 2.39 24.42
CA LEU A 160 -3.22 1.62 23.48
C LEU A 160 -1.73 1.74 23.80
N LEU A 161 -1.22 2.96 24.01
CA LEU A 161 0.20 3.19 24.35
C LEU A 161 0.56 2.52 25.68
N LYS A 162 -0.33 2.51 26.67
CA LYS A 162 -0.15 1.76 27.92
C LYS A 162 -0.01 0.26 27.66
N ALA A 163 -0.91 -0.33 26.86
CA ALA A 163 -0.89 -1.76 26.55
C ALA A 163 0.29 -2.18 25.67
N LEU A 164 0.87 -1.24 24.90
CA LEU A 164 2.14 -1.39 24.17
C LEU A 164 3.39 -1.27 25.06
N ASP A 165 3.23 -1.10 26.37
CA ASP A 165 4.31 -0.90 27.34
C ASP A 165 5.11 0.39 27.14
N VAL A 166 4.50 1.43 26.57
CA VAL A 166 5.11 2.76 26.51
C VAL A 166 5.14 3.34 27.92
N MET A 167 6.32 3.74 28.40
CA MET A 167 6.46 4.32 29.74
C MET A 167 5.59 5.58 29.89
N PRO A 168 4.95 5.81 31.06
CA PRO A 168 4.04 6.94 31.27
C PRO A 168 4.61 8.29 30.83
N PHE A 169 5.89 8.56 31.09
CA PHE A 169 6.58 9.81 30.70
C PHE A 169 6.54 10.11 29.19
N TRP A 170 6.53 9.06 28.34
CA TRP A 170 6.58 9.21 26.89
C TRP A 170 5.21 9.29 26.22
N ARG A 171 4.12 8.91 26.91
CA ARG A 171 2.79 8.82 26.30
C ARG A 171 2.32 10.17 25.80
N ASP A 172 2.25 11.16 26.68
CA ASP A 172 1.79 12.51 26.33
C ASP A 172 2.69 13.16 25.27
N LYS A 173 4.00 12.89 25.30
CA LYS A 173 4.96 13.40 24.32
C LYS A 173 4.73 12.79 22.94
N LEU A 174 4.44 11.49 22.87
CA LEU A 174 4.10 10.80 21.63
C LEU A 174 2.76 11.30 21.06
N VAL A 175 1.78 11.57 21.93
CA VAL A 175 0.49 12.15 21.51
C VAL A 175 0.68 13.55 20.92
N GLN A 176 1.49 14.41 21.55
CA GLN A 176 1.74 15.78 21.06
C GLN A 176 2.35 15.80 19.65
N ILE A 177 3.21 14.84 19.32
CA ILE A 177 3.84 14.75 17.99
C ILE A 177 3.01 13.94 16.97
N ALA A 178 1.80 13.51 17.33
CA ALA A 178 0.92 12.82 16.39
C ALA A 178 0.52 13.78 15.25
N TYR A 179 0.23 15.04 15.58
CA TYR A 179 -0.23 16.04 14.63
C TYR A 179 0.91 16.61 13.79
N LYS A 180 0.60 16.96 12.54
CA LYS A 180 1.58 17.55 11.62
C LYS A 180 1.79 19.03 11.97
N PRO A 181 3.05 19.51 12.03
CA PRO A 181 3.32 20.94 12.08
C PRO A 181 2.89 21.62 10.78
N PHE A 182 2.70 22.95 10.82
CA PHE A 182 2.43 23.74 9.61
C PHE A 182 3.54 23.59 8.59
N THR A 183 3.21 23.59 7.29
CA THR A 183 4.23 23.54 6.25
C THR A 183 4.94 24.88 6.11
N ARG A 184 6.19 24.90 5.63
CA ARG A 184 6.93 26.15 5.37
C ARG A 184 6.19 27.11 4.43
N VAL A 185 5.35 26.59 3.54
CA VAL A 185 4.55 27.40 2.60
C VAL A 185 3.40 28.05 3.34
N ASP A 186 2.68 27.28 4.17
CA ASP A 186 1.55 27.79 4.92
C ASP A 186 2.00 28.78 6.00
N VAL A 187 3.10 28.51 6.70
CA VAL A 187 3.70 29.47 7.66
C VAL A 187 3.95 30.83 7.01
N ARG A 188 4.53 30.87 5.80
CA ARG A 188 4.77 32.13 5.07
C ARG A 188 3.48 32.85 4.69
N ARG A 189 2.48 32.11 4.22
CA ARG A 189 1.16 32.65 3.83
C ARG A 189 0.42 33.20 5.05
N MET A 190 0.43 32.47 6.15
CA MET A 190 -0.20 32.87 7.41
C MET A 190 0.49 34.12 7.98
N HIS A 191 1.82 34.20 7.93
CA HIS A 191 2.55 35.43 8.27
C HIS A 191 2.17 36.60 7.36
N ALA A 192 2.05 36.39 6.03
CA ALA A 192 1.62 37.43 5.09
C ALA A 192 0.19 37.95 5.39
N MET A 193 -0.69 37.06 5.87
CA MET A 193 -2.07 37.37 6.24
C MET A 193 -2.19 37.96 7.66
N GLY A 194 -1.10 37.99 8.44
CA GLY A 194 -1.12 38.44 9.83
C GLY A 194 -1.73 37.43 10.81
N GLU A 195 -1.96 36.18 10.39
CA GLU A 195 -2.45 35.09 11.24
C GLU A 195 -1.34 34.53 12.16
N LEU A 196 -0.08 34.65 11.73
CA LEU A 196 1.11 34.40 12.56
C LEU A 196 1.91 35.69 12.68
N ASP A 197 2.29 36.05 13.91
CA ASP A 197 3.29 37.07 14.18
C ASP A 197 4.72 36.50 14.05
N ASP A 198 5.74 37.32 14.28
CA ASP A 198 7.15 36.92 14.16
C ASP A 198 7.51 35.76 15.11
N ASP A 199 7.03 35.80 16.36
CA ASP A 199 7.32 34.78 17.38
C ASP A 199 6.63 33.46 17.04
N ALA A 200 5.35 33.48 16.65
CA ALA A 200 4.61 32.31 16.22
C ALA A 200 5.16 31.71 14.91
N THR A 201 5.63 32.56 14.00
CA THR A 201 6.32 32.14 12.76
C THR A 201 7.64 31.44 13.07
N TYR A 202 8.42 31.97 14.02
CA TYR A 202 9.65 31.33 14.51
C TYR A 202 9.35 29.95 15.11
N THR A 203 8.38 29.87 16.03
CA THR A 203 7.97 28.59 16.65
C THR A 203 7.48 27.58 15.61
N ALA A 204 6.68 27.99 14.62
CA ALA A 204 6.22 27.08 13.58
C ALA A 204 7.38 26.51 12.74
N TYR A 205 8.48 27.25 12.56
CA TYR A 205 9.70 26.71 11.97
C TYR A 205 10.43 25.74 12.92
N LYS A 206 10.47 26.01 14.22
CA LYS A 206 11.00 25.07 15.21
C LYS A 206 10.25 23.74 15.21
N ASP A 207 8.92 23.76 15.08
CA ASP A 207 8.07 22.56 15.03
C ASP A 207 8.34 21.69 13.79
N LEU A 208 8.85 22.29 12.71
CA LEU A 208 9.33 21.56 11.52
C LEU A 208 10.71 20.90 11.72
N GLY A 209 11.34 21.09 12.88
CA GLY A 209 12.64 20.53 13.22
C GLY A 209 13.83 21.43 12.87
N PHE A 210 13.61 22.71 12.57
CA PHE A 210 14.72 23.66 12.43
C PHE A 210 15.38 23.95 13.78
N ASP A 211 16.71 24.05 13.79
CA ASP A 211 17.45 24.61 14.92
C ASP A 211 17.21 26.13 15.02
N ASP A 212 17.69 26.77 16.08
CA ASP A 212 17.41 28.18 16.36
C ASP A 212 17.92 29.10 15.23
N GLU A 213 19.16 28.89 14.79
CA GLU A 213 19.78 29.66 13.69
C GLU A 213 18.98 29.55 12.38
N LYS A 214 18.55 28.34 12.00
CA LYS A 214 17.75 28.14 10.79
C LYS A 214 16.35 28.71 10.93
N ALA A 215 15.72 28.60 12.11
CA ALA A 215 14.41 29.17 12.35
C ALA A 215 14.44 30.71 12.27
N GLU A 216 15.46 31.36 12.84
CA GLU A 216 15.69 32.81 12.70
C GLU A 216 15.93 33.21 11.23
N SER A 217 16.73 32.43 10.51
CA SER A 217 17.01 32.66 9.09
C SER A 217 15.73 32.54 8.24
N MET A 218 14.90 31.53 8.53
CA MET A 218 13.62 31.31 7.86
C MET A 218 12.60 32.41 8.17
N LEU A 219 12.55 32.89 9.41
CA LEU A 219 11.75 34.06 9.77
C LEU A 219 12.20 35.30 8.99
N SER A 220 13.50 35.59 8.99
CA SER A 220 14.08 36.73 8.27
C SER A 220 13.78 36.67 6.76
N PHE A 221 13.95 35.49 6.16
CA PHE A 221 13.57 35.25 4.77
C PHE A 221 12.08 35.50 4.53
N THR A 222 11.22 35.03 5.43
CA THR A 222 9.76 35.18 5.31
C THR A 222 9.33 36.64 5.36
N LYS A 223 9.94 37.43 6.25
CA LYS A 223 9.71 38.87 6.33
C LYS A 223 10.13 39.59 5.05
N ALA A 224 11.32 39.29 4.54
CA ALA A 224 11.81 39.88 3.28
C ALA A 224 10.93 39.49 2.08
N TYR A 225 10.56 38.21 1.98
CA TYR A 225 9.72 37.68 0.91
C TYR A 225 8.32 38.30 0.90
N ASN A 226 7.72 38.52 2.08
CA ASN A 226 6.40 39.14 2.20
C ASN A 226 6.45 40.66 2.03
N ALA A 227 7.60 41.32 2.29
CA ALA A 227 7.78 42.74 2.02
C ALA A 227 7.89 43.06 0.52
N ASP A 228 8.59 42.21 -0.24
CA ASP A 228 8.78 42.32 -1.71
C ASP A 228 7.45 42.13 -2.48
N THR A 229 6.50 41.42 -1.89
CA THR A 229 5.18 41.16 -2.49
C THR A 229 4.13 42.25 -2.20
N SER A 230 4.50 43.36 -1.55
CA SER A 230 3.58 44.44 -1.17
C SER A 230 2.91 45.19 -2.34
N THR A 231 3.38 45.01 -3.59
CA THR A 231 2.71 45.53 -4.80
C THR A 231 1.79 44.51 -5.49
N GLY A 232 1.84 43.22 -5.11
CA GLY A 232 1.15 42.12 -5.80
C GLY A 232 1.64 41.86 -7.24
N LEU A 233 2.65 42.60 -7.70
CA LEU A 233 3.22 42.49 -9.05
C LEU A 233 4.54 41.73 -8.99
N SER A 234 4.66 40.68 -9.78
CA SER A 234 5.93 40.00 -9.99
C SER A 234 6.56 40.48 -11.30
N ARG A 235 7.89 40.31 -11.43
CA ARG A 235 8.59 40.48 -12.72
C ARG A 235 7.87 39.77 -13.87
N ALA A 236 7.41 38.54 -13.65
CA ALA A 236 6.68 37.78 -14.67
C ALA A 236 5.36 38.43 -15.09
N ASN A 237 4.62 39.02 -14.14
CA ASN A 237 3.35 39.69 -14.41
C ASN A 237 3.57 40.98 -15.23
N VAL A 238 4.55 41.81 -14.86
CA VAL A 238 4.81 43.07 -15.58
C VAL A 238 5.45 42.82 -16.95
N SER A 239 6.35 41.83 -17.07
CA SER A 239 6.88 41.42 -18.38
C SER A 239 5.77 40.91 -19.30
N LYS A 240 4.80 40.16 -18.77
CA LYS A 240 3.63 39.70 -19.54
C LYS A 240 2.73 40.87 -19.94
N ALA A 241 2.47 41.82 -19.03
CA ALA A 241 1.68 43.01 -19.33
C ALA A 241 2.30 43.84 -20.47
N TYR A 242 3.63 44.02 -20.45
CA TYR A 242 4.35 44.74 -21.51
C TYR A 242 4.31 44.02 -22.87
N LYS A 243 4.50 42.70 -22.89
CA LYS A 243 4.37 41.89 -24.11
C LYS A 243 2.97 41.95 -24.73
N LEU A 244 1.95 42.23 -23.93
CA LEU A 244 0.55 42.37 -24.34
C LEU A 244 0.15 43.82 -24.63
N ASP A 245 1.10 44.76 -24.68
CA ASP A 245 0.85 46.19 -24.89
C ASP A 245 -0.07 46.83 -23.82
N LEU A 246 -0.15 46.24 -22.62
CA LEU A 246 -0.97 46.76 -21.52
C LEU A 246 -0.25 47.83 -20.69
N ILE A 247 1.09 47.86 -20.78
CA ILE A 247 1.95 48.87 -20.15
C ILE A 247 3.05 49.29 -21.13
N THR A 248 3.57 50.50 -20.95
CA THR A 248 4.66 51.10 -21.73
C THR A 248 6.03 50.63 -21.26
N ASP A 249 7.07 50.94 -22.04
CA ASP A 249 8.47 50.66 -21.72
C ASP A 249 8.92 51.45 -20.48
N VAL A 250 8.47 52.70 -20.35
CA VAL A 250 8.71 53.57 -19.19
C VAL A 250 8.08 52.97 -17.92
N GLU A 251 6.84 52.48 -18.01
CA GLU A 251 6.17 51.80 -16.90
C GLU A 251 6.85 50.48 -16.54
N LEU A 252 7.26 49.67 -17.53
CA LEU A 252 8.01 48.45 -17.30
C LEU A 252 9.32 48.73 -16.56
N LYS A 253 10.09 49.73 -16.99
CA LYS A 253 11.32 50.16 -16.29
C LYS A 253 11.04 50.57 -14.86
N THR A 254 10.00 51.38 -14.65
CA THR A 254 9.59 51.85 -13.31
C THR A 254 9.23 50.68 -12.39
N TYR A 255 8.51 49.66 -12.88
CA TYR A 255 8.21 48.47 -12.08
C TYR A 255 9.45 47.63 -11.78
N LEU A 256 10.36 47.47 -12.73
CA LEU A 256 11.60 46.72 -12.53
C LEU A 256 12.54 47.44 -11.54
N GLU A 257 12.70 48.75 -11.64
CA GLU A 257 13.42 49.56 -10.65
C GLU A 257 12.75 49.48 -9.27
N GLY A 258 11.41 49.48 -9.23
CA GLY A 258 10.62 49.27 -8.01
C GLY A 258 10.81 47.91 -7.34
N PHE A 259 11.24 46.89 -8.10
CA PHE A 259 11.66 45.58 -7.57
C PHE A 259 13.13 45.55 -7.10
N GLY A 260 13.85 46.68 -7.17
CA GLY A 260 15.23 46.80 -6.71
C GLY A 260 16.31 46.34 -7.71
N TYR A 261 15.98 46.24 -9.01
CA TYR A 261 16.99 45.99 -10.05
C TYR A 261 17.80 47.27 -10.35
N GLU A 262 19.11 47.12 -10.51
CA GLU A 262 20.01 48.21 -10.94
C GLU A 262 19.71 48.66 -12.39
N PRO A 263 19.97 49.92 -12.77
CA PRO A 263 19.56 50.48 -14.07
C PRO A 263 20.09 49.71 -15.29
N ASP A 264 21.31 49.20 -15.23
CA ASP A 264 21.94 48.39 -16.28
C ASP A 264 21.24 47.03 -16.45
N VAL A 265 20.83 46.43 -15.34
CA VAL A 265 20.05 45.19 -15.31
C VAL A 265 18.64 45.43 -15.86
N VAL A 266 18.01 46.56 -15.52
CA VAL A 266 16.69 46.94 -16.05
C VAL A 266 16.73 47.10 -17.57
N ASP A 267 17.71 47.81 -18.11
CA ASP A 267 17.86 48.00 -19.57
C ASP A 267 18.08 46.68 -20.30
N PHE A 268 18.90 45.78 -19.73
CA PHE A 268 19.06 44.43 -20.24
C PHE A 268 17.72 43.68 -20.30
N TRP A 269 16.95 43.67 -19.20
CA TRP A 269 15.65 42.99 -19.16
C TRP A 269 14.65 43.55 -20.17
N VAL A 270 14.56 44.88 -20.29
CA VAL A 270 13.66 45.51 -21.26
C VAL A 270 14.06 45.11 -22.68
N SER A 271 15.35 45.14 -23.02
CA SER A 271 15.83 44.73 -24.34
C SER A 271 15.50 43.27 -24.67
N MET A 272 15.63 42.38 -23.69
CA MET A 272 15.30 40.96 -23.83
C MET A 272 13.80 40.75 -24.04
N ILE A 273 12.96 41.41 -23.24
CA ILE A 273 11.50 41.29 -23.32
C ILE A 273 11.00 41.86 -24.66
N GLU A 274 11.57 42.97 -25.13
CA GLU A 274 11.27 43.57 -26.43
C GLU A 274 11.64 42.63 -27.59
N TYR A 275 12.80 41.98 -27.49
CA TYR A 275 13.21 40.96 -28.45
C TYR A 275 12.23 39.78 -28.47
N GLU A 276 11.82 39.29 -27.30
CA GLU A 276 10.82 38.21 -27.20
C GLU A 276 9.46 38.60 -27.78
N LYS A 277 9.02 39.84 -27.55
CA LYS A 277 7.78 40.40 -28.12
C LYS A 277 7.87 40.47 -29.64
N THR A 278 9.00 40.94 -30.17
CA THR A 278 9.28 41.01 -31.60
C THR A 278 9.25 39.62 -32.25
N ILE A 279 9.92 38.64 -31.63
CA ILE A 279 9.93 37.25 -32.13
C ILE A 279 8.52 36.64 -32.10
N ALA A 280 7.74 36.89 -31.04
CA ALA A 280 6.36 36.41 -30.94
C ALA A 280 5.46 37.00 -32.03
N ALA A 281 5.60 38.30 -32.33
CA ALA A 281 4.87 38.96 -33.42
C ALA A 281 5.22 38.35 -34.79
N ILE A 282 6.52 38.16 -35.06
CA ILE A 282 7.03 37.51 -36.27
C ILE A 282 6.47 36.08 -36.40
N GLN A 283 6.39 35.32 -35.31
CA GLN A 283 5.85 33.96 -35.30
C GLN A 283 4.33 33.93 -35.55
N ALA A 284 3.58 34.83 -34.92
CA ALA A 284 2.13 34.92 -35.11
C ALA A 284 1.78 35.26 -36.56
N GLU A 285 2.49 36.22 -37.14
CA GLU A 285 2.27 36.66 -38.52
C GLU A 285 2.76 35.63 -39.54
N LYS A 286 3.87 34.94 -39.27
CA LYS A 286 4.26 33.72 -40.01
C LYS A 286 3.12 32.70 -40.00
N GLY A 287 2.51 32.46 -38.83
CA GLY A 287 1.37 31.56 -38.68
C GLY A 287 0.17 31.97 -39.54
N GLU A 288 -0.15 33.27 -39.58
CA GLU A 288 -1.23 33.79 -40.43
C GLU A 288 -0.94 33.61 -41.91
N LEU A 289 0.27 33.98 -42.37
CA LEU A 289 0.69 33.78 -43.77
C LEU A 289 0.67 32.29 -44.15
N PHE A 290 0.99 31.40 -43.22
CA PHE A 290 0.90 29.95 -43.44
C PHE A 290 -0.54 29.49 -43.62
N GLU A 291 -1.47 29.99 -42.83
CA GLU A 291 -2.90 29.67 -43.00
C GLU A 291 -3.44 30.24 -44.32
N GLN A 292 -3.08 31.47 -44.68
CA GLN A 292 -3.45 32.07 -45.98
C GLN A 292 -2.91 31.25 -47.16
N TYR A 293 -1.67 30.73 -47.06
CA TYR A 293 -1.11 29.84 -48.08
C TYR A 293 -1.86 28.50 -48.14
N LYS A 294 -2.16 27.87 -46.99
CA LYS A 294 -2.87 26.58 -46.93
C LYS A 294 -4.26 26.64 -47.53
N VAL A 295 -4.98 27.74 -47.38
CA VAL A 295 -6.30 27.95 -48.00
C VAL A 295 -6.22 28.43 -49.45
N GLY A 296 -5.01 28.59 -50.00
CA GLY A 296 -4.75 29.00 -51.38
C GLY A 296 -4.93 30.49 -51.65
N ALA A 297 -5.02 31.33 -50.62
CA ALA A 297 -5.21 32.78 -50.75
C ALA A 297 -3.93 33.51 -51.22
N ILE A 298 -2.74 32.95 -50.94
CA ILE A 298 -1.45 33.48 -51.40
C ILE A 298 -0.60 32.39 -52.05
N THR A 299 0.28 32.76 -52.98
CA THR A 299 1.21 31.83 -53.64
C THR A 299 2.48 31.64 -52.82
N LYS A 300 3.28 30.64 -53.18
CA LYS A 300 4.58 30.37 -52.55
C LYS A 300 5.54 31.53 -52.74
N GLU A 301 5.52 32.13 -53.93
CA GLU A 301 6.33 33.31 -54.28
C GLU A 301 5.92 34.51 -53.42
N THR A 302 4.62 34.72 -53.22
CA THR A 302 4.10 35.76 -52.32
C THR A 302 4.47 35.49 -50.87
N LEU A 303 4.32 34.27 -50.37
CA LEU A 303 4.74 33.88 -49.01
C LEU A 303 6.23 34.15 -48.78
N ARG A 304 7.09 33.81 -49.75
CA ARG A 304 8.54 34.08 -49.67
C ARG A 304 8.86 35.57 -49.71
N GLN A 305 8.15 36.35 -50.52
CA GLN A 305 8.31 37.82 -50.57
C GLN A 305 7.90 38.48 -49.26
N GLU A 306 6.74 38.13 -48.71
CA GLU A 306 6.21 38.71 -47.47
C GLU A 306 7.10 38.38 -46.27
N LEU A 307 7.63 37.16 -46.18
CA LEU A 307 8.61 36.79 -45.15
C LEU A 307 9.99 37.45 -45.36
N GLY A 308 10.36 37.74 -46.62
CA GLY A 308 11.63 38.35 -46.99
C GLY A 308 11.71 39.86 -46.75
N TYR A 309 10.57 40.56 -46.71
CA TYR A 309 10.52 42.01 -46.49
C TYR A 309 10.80 42.43 -45.03
N ARG A 310 10.99 41.46 -44.12
CA ARG A 310 10.97 41.67 -42.65
C ARG A 310 12.27 41.31 -41.92
N ASP A 311 13.41 41.47 -42.58
CA ASP A 311 14.75 41.23 -42.02
C ASP A 311 14.97 39.83 -41.41
N LEU A 312 14.14 38.85 -41.78
CA LEU A 312 14.32 37.46 -41.38
C LEU A 312 15.53 36.85 -42.12
N PRO A 313 16.40 36.09 -41.43
CA PRO A 313 17.50 35.38 -42.08
C PRO A 313 16.99 34.46 -43.19
N SER A 314 17.70 34.41 -44.33
CA SER A 314 17.32 33.57 -45.47
C SER A 314 17.17 32.08 -45.11
N SER A 315 18.01 31.59 -44.19
CA SER A 315 17.93 30.23 -43.64
C SER A 315 16.63 29.96 -42.87
N TYR A 316 16.09 30.96 -42.18
CA TYR A 316 14.81 30.87 -41.47
C TYR A 316 13.64 30.83 -42.46
N ILE A 317 13.68 31.67 -43.50
CA ILE A 317 12.67 31.70 -44.58
C ILE A 317 12.63 30.35 -45.30
N ASP A 318 13.78 29.75 -45.62
CA ASP A 318 13.85 28.44 -46.27
C ASP A 318 13.42 27.29 -45.36
N SER A 319 13.59 27.40 -44.05
CA SER A 319 13.04 26.45 -43.09
C SER A 319 11.52 26.58 -42.98
N ALA A 320 11.00 27.82 -42.94
CA ALA A 320 9.58 28.13 -42.90
C ALA A 320 8.85 27.63 -44.16
N ILE A 321 9.43 27.82 -45.35
CA ILE A 321 8.87 27.30 -46.61
C ILE A 321 8.89 25.77 -46.62
N ARG A 322 9.96 25.13 -46.14
CA ARG A 322 10.03 23.66 -46.02
C ARG A 322 8.99 23.09 -45.05
N GLU A 323 8.72 23.80 -43.95
CA GLU A 323 7.69 23.44 -42.97
C GLU A 323 6.29 23.44 -43.63
N VAL A 324 6.01 24.41 -44.49
CA VAL A 324 4.76 24.54 -45.26
C VAL A 324 4.66 23.54 -46.42
N GLU A 325 5.79 23.26 -47.08
CA GLU A 325 5.88 22.25 -48.15
C GLU A 325 5.81 20.82 -47.63
N SER A 326 6.16 20.60 -46.35
CA SER A 326 5.82 19.35 -45.67
C SER A 326 4.30 19.24 -45.73
N LYS A 327 3.82 18.37 -46.62
CA LYS A 327 2.39 18.14 -46.82
C LYS A 327 1.77 18.03 -45.42
N PRO A 328 0.78 18.86 -45.04
CA PRO A 328 -0.21 18.35 -44.13
C PRO A 328 -0.69 17.09 -44.85
N SER A 329 -0.47 15.91 -44.25
CA SER A 329 -1.34 14.79 -44.60
C SER A 329 -2.73 15.39 -44.64
N LEU A 330 -3.46 15.17 -45.75
CA LEU A 330 -4.88 15.49 -45.81
C LEU A 330 -5.45 14.94 -44.51
N LYS A 331 -5.69 15.80 -43.51
CA LYS A 331 -6.46 15.43 -42.34
C LYS A 331 -7.88 15.36 -42.88
N LEU A 332 -8.17 14.32 -43.64
CA LEU A 332 -9.41 13.61 -43.47
C LEU A 332 -9.51 13.45 -41.95
N LYS A 333 -10.46 14.17 -41.35
CA LYS A 333 -10.71 14.01 -39.92
C LYS A 333 -11.07 12.55 -39.74
N MET A 334 -10.14 11.78 -39.19
CA MET A 334 -10.40 10.41 -38.84
C MET A 334 -11.47 10.42 -37.73
N PRO A 335 -12.51 9.58 -37.83
CA PRO A 335 -13.47 9.39 -36.76
C PRO A 335 -12.70 9.09 -35.46
N SER A 336 -13.15 9.66 -34.33
CA SER A 336 -12.51 9.37 -33.05
C SER A 336 -12.77 7.92 -32.63
N ARG A 337 -11.99 7.38 -31.68
CA ARG A 337 -12.28 6.08 -31.04
C ARG A 337 -13.75 5.98 -30.66
N THR A 338 -14.28 7.00 -30.00
CA THR A 338 -15.68 7.05 -29.54
C THR A 338 -16.69 6.99 -30.69
N ASP A 339 -16.41 7.65 -31.82
CA ASP A 339 -17.27 7.59 -33.01
C ASP A 339 -17.29 6.18 -33.61
N LEU A 340 -16.10 5.56 -33.74
CA LEU A 340 -15.94 4.20 -34.25
C LEU A 340 -16.64 3.18 -33.35
N GLU A 341 -16.53 3.31 -32.02
CA GLU A 341 -17.21 2.45 -31.05
C GLU A 341 -18.73 2.56 -31.18
N ALA A 342 -19.25 3.79 -31.30
CA ALA A 342 -20.67 4.03 -31.47
C ALA A 342 -21.20 3.45 -32.80
N TRP A 343 -20.42 3.52 -33.88
CA TRP A 343 -20.78 2.93 -35.17
C TRP A 343 -20.76 1.41 -35.12
N LEU A 344 -19.77 0.81 -34.45
CA LEU A 344 -19.70 -0.64 -34.27
C LEU A 344 -20.89 -1.16 -33.44
N LYS A 345 -21.20 -0.51 -32.30
CA LYS A 345 -22.37 -0.84 -31.45
C LYS A 345 -23.70 -0.74 -32.19
N ARG A 346 -23.79 0.15 -33.19
CA ARG A 346 -24.98 0.34 -34.04
C ARG A 346 -24.98 -0.54 -35.29
N ASN A 347 -24.01 -1.43 -35.46
CA ASN A 347 -23.80 -2.25 -36.66
C ASN A 347 -23.69 -1.43 -37.95
N ILE A 348 -23.15 -0.21 -37.88
CA ILE A 348 -22.88 0.66 -39.04
C ILE A 348 -21.56 0.25 -39.73
N ILE A 349 -20.59 -0.21 -38.93
CA ILE A 349 -19.30 -0.75 -39.38
C ILE A 349 -19.09 -2.13 -38.76
N ASP A 350 -18.22 -2.95 -39.35
CA ASP A 350 -17.83 -4.25 -38.80
C ASP A 350 -16.54 -4.18 -37.95
N GLU A 351 -16.25 -5.29 -37.27
CA GLU A 351 -15.10 -5.43 -36.36
C GLU A 351 -13.76 -5.30 -37.10
N GLY A 352 -13.70 -5.71 -38.37
CA GLY A 352 -12.52 -5.58 -39.25
C GLY A 352 -12.22 -4.13 -39.60
N TYR A 353 -13.25 -3.39 -39.98
CA TYR A 353 -13.17 -1.96 -40.27
C TYR A 353 -12.79 -1.16 -39.02
N TYR A 354 -13.42 -1.46 -37.87
CA TYR A 354 -13.07 -0.85 -36.59
C TYR A 354 -11.59 -1.06 -36.23
N ALA A 355 -11.10 -2.31 -36.32
CA ALA A 355 -9.72 -2.64 -36.00
C ALA A 355 -8.72 -1.99 -36.96
N GLY A 356 -9.06 -1.86 -38.24
CA GLY A 356 -8.27 -1.11 -39.22
C GLY A 356 -8.12 0.36 -38.85
N GLN A 357 -9.24 1.03 -38.58
CA GLN A 357 -9.26 2.46 -38.23
C GLN A 357 -8.58 2.75 -36.89
N MET A 358 -8.75 1.89 -35.89
CA MET A 358 -8.07 2.04 -34.60
C MET A 358 -6.54 1.93 -34.72
N ARG A 359 -6.02 1.10 -35.63
CA ARG A 359 -4.57 1.03 -35.91
C ARG A 359 -4.07 2.31 -36.60
N GLU A 360 -4.85 2.87 -37.52
CA GLU A 360 -4.54 4.15 -38.17
C GLU A 360 -4.56 5.32 -37.18
N LEU A 361 -5.38 5.25 -36.13
CA LEU A 361 -5.38 6.19 -35.00
C LEU A 361 -4.19 5.98 -34.03
N GLY A 362 -3.37 4.95 -34.22
CA GLY A 362 -2.16 4.70 -33.45
C GLY A 362 -2.32 3.78 -32.23
N TYR A 363 -3.45 3.08 -32.09
CA TYR A 363 -3.63 2.10 -31.01
C TYR A 363 -2.87 0.80 -31.31
N ARG A 364 -2.28 0.20 -30.27
CA ARG A 364 -1.59 -1.09 -30.40
C ARG A 364 -2.61 -2.20 -30.60
N GLN A 365 -2.24 -3.25 -31.32
CA GLN A 365 -3.09 -4.41 -31.61
C GLN A 365 -3.80 -4.96 -30.36
N PHE A 366 -3.07 -5.14 -29.26
CA PHE A 366 -3.60 -5.59 -27.98
C PHE A 366 -4.68 -4.66 -27.40
N ASP A 367 -4.51 -3.33 -27.56
CA ASP A 367 -5.48 -2.36 -27.06
C ASP A 367 -6.77 -2.38 -27.92
N VAL A 368 -6.64 -2.60 -29.23
CA VAL A 368 -7.79 -2.78 -30.16
C VAL A 368 -8.61 -4.01 -29.79
N GLU A 369 -7.96 -5.12 -29.47
CA GLU A 369 -8.61 -6.37 -29.03
C GLU A 369 -9.36 -6.20 -27.71
N ASN A 370 -8.80 -5.44 -26.77
CA ASN A 370 -9.48 -5.13 -25.51
C ASN A 370 -10.74 -4.28 -25.73
N TYR A 371 -10.68 -3.26 -26.59
CA TYR A 371 -11.86 -2.45 -26.90
C TYR A 371 -12.94 -3.26 -27.61
N LEU A 372 -12.57 -4.12 -28.58
CA LEU A 372 -13.55 -5.01 -29.21
C LEU A 372 -14.17 -5.98 -28.21
N THR A 373 -13.38 -6.49 -27.26
CA THR A 373 -13.87 -7.36 -26.18
C THR A 373 -14.82 -6.61 -25.25
N GLU A 374 -14.47 -5.39 -24.85
CA GLU A 374 -15.32 -4.51 -24.03
C GLU A 374 -16.66 -4.23 -24.72
N ILE A 375 -16.64 -3.80 -25.98
CA ILE A 375 -17.85 -3.51 -26.76
C ILE A 375 -18.72 -4.76 -26.89
N ALA A 376 -18.11 -5.92 -27.15
CA ALA A 376 -18.87 -7.16 -27.27
C ALA A 376 -19.42 -7.66 -25.93
N LEU A 377 -18.71 -7.43 -24.82
CA LEU A 377 -19.21 -7.70 -23.46
C LEU A 377 -20.30 -6.71 -23.02
N GLU A 378 -20.30 -5.47 -23.51
CA GLU A 378 -21.40 -4.52 -23.26
C GLU A 378 -22.68 -4.89 -24.04
N VAL A 379 -22.54 -5.47 -25.23
CA VAL A 379 -23.68 -5.92 -26.05
C VAL A 379 -24.16 -7.32 -25.62
N ASP A 380 -23.30 -8.14 -25.03
CA ASP A 380 -23.63 -9.46 -24.48
C ASP A 380 -23.97 -9.36 -22.97
N THR A 381 -25.25 -9.40 -22.63
CA THR A 381 -25.75 -9.33 -21.23
C THR A 381 -25.33 -10.50 -20.32
N ALA A 382 -24.47 -11.42 -20.77
CA ALA A 382 -23.93 -12.52 -19.97
C ALA A 382 -22.52 -12.20 -19.44
N VAL A 383 -22.37 -12.04 -18.12
CA VAL A 383 -21.04 -11.85 -17.49
C VAL A 383 -20.15 -13.07 -17.73
N ARG A 384 -19.20 -12.95 -18.66
CA ARG A 384 -18.20 -13.99 -19.00
C ARG A 384 -16.82 -13.35 -19.18
N LYS A 385 -15.77 -14.05 -18.73
CA LYS A 385 -14.37 -13.59 -18.84
C LYS A 385 -13.84 -13.57 -20.28
N TYR A 386 -14.35 -14.47 -21.13
CA TYR A 386 -14.01 -14.58 -22.54
C TYR A 386 -15.29 -14.72 -23.36
N MET A 387 -15.26 -14.24 -24.59
CA MET A 387 -16.34 -14.46 -25.55
C MET A 387 -16.42 -15.93 -26.00
N PRO A 388 -17.53 -16.36 -26.63
CA PRO A 388 -17.57 -17.66 -27.29
C PRO A 388 -16.42 -17.81 -28.30
N ILE A 389 -15.77 -18.98 -28.32
CA ILE A 389 -14.59 -19.22 -29.18
C ILE A 389 -14.88 -18.97 -30.67
N LYS A 390 -16.14 -19.16 -31.10
CA LYS A 390 -16.60 -18.86 -32.46
C LYS A 390 -16.48 -17.37 -32.83
N THR A 391 -16.55 -16.46 -31.86
CA THR A 391 -16.34 -15.02 -32.09
C THR A 391 -14.86 -14.73 -32.37
N TYR A 392 -13.95 -15.28 -31.56
CA TYR A 392 -12.51 -15.16 -31.82
C TYR A 392 -12.10 -15.85 -33.14
N GLN A 393 -12.76 -16.96 -33.50
CA GLN A 393 -12.53 -17.63 -34.78
C GLN A 393 -12.94 -16.72 -35.96
N ARG A 394 -14.08 -16.02 -35.84
CA ARG A 394 -14.51 -15.02 -36.82
C ARG A 394 -13.51 -13.86 -36.92
N TRP A 395 -12.98 -13.37 -35.79
CA TRP A 395 -11.97 -12.31 -35.77
C TRP A 395 -10.66 -12.75 -36.44
N PHE A 396 -10.27 -14.01 -36.25
CA PHE A 396 -9.13 -14.58 -36.96
C PHE A 396 -9.37 -14.61 -38.48
N THR A 397 -10.54 -15.11 -38.94
CA THR A 397 -10.91 -15.09 -40.37
C THR A 397 -10.94 -13.68 -40.96
N ALA A 398 -11.40 -12.69 -40.19
CA ALA A 398 -11.48 -11.29 -40.62
C ALA A 398 -10.13 -10.55 -40.56
N GLY A 399 -9.04 -11.20 -40.15
CA GLY A 399 -7.73 -10.57 -40.00
C GLY A 399 -7.66 -9.56 -38.84
N VAL A 400 -8.61 -9.62 -37.92
CA VAL A 400 -8.69 -8.80 -36.70
C VAL A 400 -7.79 -9.37 -35.61
N LEU A 401 -7.69 -10.69 -35.52
CA LEU A 401 -6.91 -11.42 -34.52
C LEU A 401 -5.82 -12.23 -35.22
N PHE A 402 -4.57 -12.12 -34.77
CA PHE A 402 -3.48 -12.90 -35.34
C PHE A 402 -3.41 -14.31 -34.74
N GLU A 403 -2.78 -15.25 -35.45
CA GLU A 403 -2.72 -16.66 -35.04
C GLU A 403 -2.16 -16.84 -33.62
N ASN A 404 -1.07 -16.14 -33.29
CA ASN A 404 -0.44 -16.21 -31.97
C ASN A 404 -1.40 -15.76 -30.85
N ASP A 405 -2.20 -14.73 -31.09
CA ASP A 405 -3.17 -14.21 -30.12
C ASP A 405 -4.41 -15.09 -30.03
N PHE A 406 -4.87 -15.66 -31.15
CA PHE A 406 -5.93 -16.67 -31.15
C PHE A 406 -5.52 -17.90 -30.33
N ARG A 407 -4.30 -18.42 -30.54
CA ARG A 407 -3.76 -19.55 -29.77
C ARG A 407 -3.65 -19.23 -28.29
N ARG A 408 -3.14 -18.05 -27.93
CA ARG A 408 -3.06 -17.58 -26.54
C ARG A 408 -4.44 -17.51 -25.87
N ILE A 409 -5.42 -16.86 -26.50
CA ILE A 409 -6.78 -16.72 -25.96
C ILE A 409 -7.47 -18.08 -25.83
N ALA A 410 -7.35 -18.95 -26.85
CA ALA A 410 -7.92 -20.29 -26.80
C ALA A 410 -7.27 -21.17 -25.73
N GLY A 411 -5.95 -21.03 -25.53
CA GLY A 411 -5.20 -21.67 -24.44
C GLY A 411 -5.66 -21.19 -23.06
N ASP A 412 -5.85 -19.89 -22.89
CA ASP A 412 -6.40 -19.31 -21.65
C ASP A 412 -7.84 -19.77 -21.37
N MET A 413 -8.61 -20.06 -22.42
CA MET A 413 -9.94 -20.68 -22.35
C MET A 413 -9.90 -22.21 -22.11
N LYS A 414 -8.71 -22.80 -21.96
CA LYS A 414 -8.45 -24.25 -21.77
C LYS A 414 -8.92 -25.14 -22.92
N ILE A 415 -8.86 -24.64 -24.16
CA ILE A 415 -9.14 -25.42 -25.37
C ILE A 415 -7.90 -26.26 -25.72
N SER A 416 -8.09 -27.50 -26.15
CA SER A 416 -6.97 -28.39 -26.49
C SER A 416 -6.24 -27.91 -27.75
N GLU A 417 -4.92 -28.10 -27.85
CA GLU A 417 -4.15 -27.75 -29.06
C GLU A 417 -4.71 -28.39 -30.33
N SER A 418 -5.23 -29.63 -30.24
CA SER A 418 -5.90 -30.29 -31.37
C SER A 418 -7.20 -29.61 -31.81
N ASP A 419 -7.96 -29.05 -30.86
CA ASP A 419 -9.17 -28.29 -31.18
C ASP A 419 -8.84 -26.88 -31.68
N ILE A 420 -7.78 -26.24 -31.17
CA ILE A 420 -7.26 -24.96 -31.66
C ILE A 420 -6.85 -25.09 -33.13
N GLU A 421 -6.10 -26.15 -33.46
CA GLU A 421 -5.65 -26.41 -34.83
C GLU A 421 -6.83 -26.65 -35.79
N ARG A 422 -7.85 -27.39 -35.34
CA ARG A 422 -9.09 -27.58 -36.11
C ARG A 422 -9.80 -26.24 -36.34
N LEU A 423 -9.89 -25.39 -35.32
CA LEU A 423 -10.55 -24.08 -35.43
C LEU A 423 -9.80 -23.12 -36.37
N LEU A 424 -8.46 -23.14 -36.36
CA LEU A 424 -7.65 -22.35 -37.29
C LEU A 424 -7.81 -22.85 -38.73
N THR A 425 -7.83 -24.18 -38.93
CA THR A 425 -8.02 -24.81 -40.25
C THR A 425 -9.42 -24.53 -40.82
N GLU A 426 -10.46 -24.61 -39.98
CA GLU A 426 -11.85 -24.26 -40.37
C GLU A 426 -12.02 -22.77 -40.72
N ALA A 427 -11.14 -21.90 -40.24
CA ALA A 427 -11.23 -20.45 -40.37
C ALA A 427 -10.48 -19.89 -41.60
N MET A 428 -9.68 -20.72 -42.28
CA MET A 428 -8.97 -20.40 -43.52
C MET A 428 -9.61 -21.14 -44.70
N PRO A 429 -10.40 -20.48 -45.56
CA PRO A 429 -10.83 -21.10 -46.81
C PRO A 429 -9.64 -21.27 -47.76
N GLU A 430 -9.66 -22.33 -48.59
CA GLU A 430 -8.70 -22.56 -49.69
C GLU A 430 -8.51 -21.34 -50.60
#